data_AF-A0A0G2FIW2-F1
#
_entry.id   AF-A0A0G2FIW2-F1
#
_cell.length_a   1.000
_cell.length_b   1.000
_cell.length_c   1.000
_cell.angle_alpha   90.00
_cell.angle_beta   90.00
_cell.angle_gamma   90.00
#
_symmetry.space_group_name_H-M   'P 1'
#
loop_
_entity.id
_entity.type
_entity.pdbx_description
1 polymer ?
#
loop_
_entity_poly.entity_id
_entity_poly.type
_entity_poly.pdbx_seq_one_letter_code
_entity_poly.pdbx_strand_id
1 'polypeptide(L)'
;MKNIAAAIIAFVGPVQAASIPTAPSAQAHSSLTSRADCSNITCTPATGAAHIVVNRASTEAPGTGVLGSVADAIVAARPGSDIATNPYPALLDPYVESQTAGVGNLTDIVLNYQSCCPDIAAVVLMGDPSFQKNLSWDRGNASNVSYFPRIDNAACLPVADKMISYCDSNDYFCDNGTTADALAIHQTYVQRYGTEAAEYAADKISECSTD
;
A
#
# COMPACT_ATOMS: atom_id res chain seq x y z
N MET A 1 -22.97 -5.34 -4.32
CA MET A 1 -22.02 -4.26 -4.01
C MET A 1 -20.84 -4.45 -4.94
N LYS A 2 -20.31 -3.39 -5.54
CA LYS A 2 -19.26 -3.46 -6.58
C LYS A 2 -18.06 -2.73 -5.98
N ASN A 3 -16.94 -3.42 -5.82
CA ASN A 3 -15.73 -2.89 -5.19
C ASN A 3 -14.65 -2.87 -6.28
N ILE A 4 -13.79 -1.85 -6.30
CA ILE A 4 -12.67 -1.74 -7.23
C ILE A 4 -11.42 -1.35 -6.43
N ALA A 5 -10.37 -2.17 -6.55
CA ALA A 5 -9.00 -2.00 -6.05
C ALA A 5 -8.84 -1.86 -4.53
N ALA A 6 -8.00 -2.69 -3.94
CA ALA A 6 -7.61 -2.56 -2.53
C ALA A 6 -6.08 -2.70 -2.40
N ALA A 7 -5.46 -1.84 -1.58
CA ALA A 7 -4.01 -1.83 -1.38
C ALA A 7 -3.62 -1.72 0.10
N ILE A 8 -2.53 -2.38 0.47
CA ILE A 8 -1.82 -2.20 1.75
C ILE A 8 -0.40 -1.77 1.45
N ILE A 9 0.06 -0.70 2.10
CA ILE A 9 1.46 -0.29 2.07
C ILE A 9 2.00 -0.30 3.49
N ALA A 10 3.05 -1.08 3.75
CA ALA A 10 3.71 -1.17 5.04
C ALA A 10 5.03 -0.40 5.03
N PHE A 11 5.17 0.55 5.96
CA PHE A 11 6.38 1.34 6.18
C PHE A 11 7.08 0.92 7.46
N VAL A 12 8.40 1.04 7.47
CA VAL A 12 9.26 0.80 8.65
C VAL A 12 10.21 2.00 8.79
N GLY A 13 10.64 2.32 10.00
CA GLY A 13 11.56 3.44 10.23
C GLY A 13 12.74 3.04 11.10
N PRO A 14 13.91 3.71 11.00
CA PRO A 14 15.06 3.43 11.84
C PRO A 14 14.88 3.93 13.28
N VAL A 15 15.55 3.27 14.23
CA VAL A 15 15.59 3.67 15.65
C VAL A 15 16.45 4.94 15.78
N GLN A 16 15.87 6.10 16.06
CA GLN A 16 16.63 7.19 16.66
C GLN A 16 16.39 7.22 18.17
N ALA A 17 17.37 6.71 18.93
CA ALA A 17 17.45 6.90 20.37
C ALA A 17 17.54 8.39 20.71
N ALA A 18 16.87 8.79 21.79
CA ALA A 18 16.77 10.15 22.28
C ALA A 18 18.13 10.82 22.58
N SER A 19 18.25 12.12 22.26
CA SER A 19 18.90 13.21 23.04
C SER A 19 19.27 14.37 22.11
N ILE A 20 18.68 15.56 22.30
CA ILE A 20 19.00 16.78 21.54
C ILE A 20 20.08 17.58 22.29
N PRO A 21 21.29 17.78 21.73
CA PRO A 21 22.10 18.95 22.03
C PRO A 21 21.89 20.03 20.97
N THR A 22 21.68 21.26 21.42
CA THR A 22 21.56 22.47 20.59
C THR A 22 22.91 22.97 20.10
N ALA A 23 23.03 23.30 18.80
CA ALA A 23 24.05 24.21 18.28
C ALA A 23 23.64 24.80 16.91
N PRO A 24 24.18 25.97 16.51
CA PRO A 24 23.47 26.96 15.69
C PRO A 24 23.85 27.01 14.20
N SER A 25 23.02 27.78 13.50
CA SER A 25 22.93 28.17 12.09
C SER A 25 24.22 28.30 11.26
N ALA A 26 24.13 27.79 10.01
CA ALA A 26 24.59 28.49 8.81
C ALA A 26 23.67 28.16 7.62
N GLN A 27 23.10 29.22 7.03
CA GLN A 27 22.37 29.25 5.75
C GLN A 27 23.37 29.30 4.57
N ALA A 28 23.09 29.02 3.31
CA ALA A 28 21.89 28.64 2.55
C ALA A 28 22.35 28.10 1.19
N HIS A 29 21.49 27.33 0.51
CA HIS A 29 21.25 27.41 -0.94
C HIS A 29 19.77 27.07 -1.15
N SER A 30 19.04 27.92 -1.86
CA SER A 30 17.57 27.87 -1.99
C SER A 30 17.16 27.18 -3.29
N SER A 31 16.57 25.99 -3.18
CA SER A 31 15.30 25.59 -3.79
C SER A 31 15.08 24.07 -3.58
N LEU A 32 13.87 23.71 -3.11
CA LEU A 32 13.37 22.39 -2.68
C LEU A 32 13.92 21.86 -1.35
N THR A 33 13.43 22.32 -0.20
CA THR A 33 13.41 21.54 1.06
C THR A 33 12.77 22.34 2.19
N SER A 34 11.49 22.12 2.50
CA SER A 34 11.17 21.96 3.93
C SER A 34 11.18 20.46 4.17
N ARG A 35 12.27 19.94 4.75
CA ARG A 35 12.26 18.59 5.32
C ARG A 35 11.04 18.54 6.26
N ALA A 36 10.19 17.52 6.13
CA ALA A 36 8.98 17.49 6.95
C ALA A 36 9.35 17.61 8.43
N ASP A 37 8.50 18.30 9.18
CA ASP A 37 8.66 18.43 10.61
C ASP A 37 8.29 17.09 11.28
N CYS A 38 9.32 16.30 11.59
CA CYS A 38 9.16 15.00 12.24
C CYS A 38 8.79 15.10 13.72
N SER A 39 8.62 16.29 14.29
CA SER A 39 8.25 16.46 15.71
C SER A 39 6.91 15.81 16.07
N ASN A 40 6.02 15.63 15.10
CA ASN A 40 4.70 15.00 15.27
C ASN A 40 4.58 13.62 14.60
N ILE A 41 5.66 13.08 14.03
CA ILE A 41 5.67 11.76 13.40
C ILE A 41 6.55 10.84 14.25
N THR A 42 5.91 9.89 14.90
CA THR A 42 6.61 8.80 15.60
C THR A 42 6.70 7.61 14.66
N CYS A 43 7.93 7.25 14.28
CA CYS A 43 8.14 6.03 13.52
C CYS A 43 7.75 4.81 14.36
N THR A 44 7.12 3.85 13.70
CA THR A 44 6.87 2.54 14.30
C THR A 44 8.22 1.92 14.63
N PRO A 45 8.38 1.21 15.77
CA PRO A 45 9.68 0.70 16.18
C PRO A 45 10.35 -0.10 15.06
N ALA A 46 11.63 0.18 14.80
CA ALA A 46 12.36 -0.40 13.67
C ALA A 46 12.39 -1.92 13.67
N THR A 47 12.34 -2.53 14.85
CA THR A 47 12.47 -3.98 14.98
C THR A 47 11.11 -4.65 14.92
N GLY A 48 10.75 -5.11 13.72
CA GLY A 48 9.70 -6.08 13.48
C GLY A 48 8.28 -5.52 13.52
N ALA A 49 8.11 -4.22 13.36
CA ALA A 49 6.81 -3.54 13.33
C ALA A 49 6.75 -2.51 12.20
N ALA A 50 5.54 -2.17 11.75
CA ALA A 50 5.33 -1.28 10.60
C ALA A 50 4.13 -0.34 10.78
N HIS A 51 4.20 0.82 10.13
CA HIS A 51 3.06 1.67 9.87
C HIS A 51 2.36 1.20 8.61
N ILE A 52 1.11 0.74 8.75
CA ILE A 52 0.37 0.05 7.69
C ILE A 52 -0.71 1.00 7.18
N VAL A 53 -0.58 1.46 5.94
CA VAL A 53 -1.59 2.30 5.27
C VAL A 53 -2.51 1.39 4.46
N VAL A 54 -3.82 1.47 4.74
CA VAL A 54 -4.85 0.68 4.07
C VAL A 54 -5.70 1.57 3.17
N ASN A 55 -5.83 1.15 1.91
CA ASN A 55 -6.72 1.73 0.92
C ASN A 55 -7.89 0.77 0.70
N ARG A 56 -9.05 1.10 1.28
CA ARG A 56 -10.30 0.35 1.06
C ARG A 56 -10.69 0.33 -0.41
N ALA A 57 -11.62 -0.53 -0.79
CA ALA A 57 -12.17 -0.59 -2.14
C ALA A 57 -13.39 0.34 -2.32
N SER A 58 -13.78 0.58 -3.57
CA SER A 58 -14.96 1.39 -3.88
C SER A 58 -16.23 0.90 -3.17
N THR A 59 -17.09 1.85 -2.79
CA THR A 59 -18.36 1.68 -2.07
C THR A 59 -18.26 1.21 -0.62
N GLU A 60 -17.06 0.91 -0.13
CA GLU A 60 -16.84 0.59 1.27
C GLU A 60 -16.95 1.84 2.15
N ALA A 61 -17.49 1.69 3.36
CA ALA A 61 -17.54 2.76 4.35
C ALA A 61 -16.11 3.20 4.73
N PRO A 62 -15.90 4.46 5.16
CA PRO A 62 -14.60 4.92 5.65
C PRO A 62 -14.01 3.97 6.72
N GLY A 63 -12.73 3.63 6.58
CA GLY A 63 -12.06 2.62 7.39
C GLY A 63 -11.15 1.73 6.54
N THR A 64 -10.84 0.54 7.06
CA THR A 64 -9.97 -0.45 6.41
C THR A 64 -10.68 -1.28 5.34
N GLY A 65 -12.02 -1.29 5.33
CA GLY A 65 -12.81 -2.08 4.39
C GLY A 65 -12.52 -3.58 4.49
N VAL A 66 -12.67 -4.29 3.38
CA VAL A 66 -12.43 -5.74 3.28
C VAL A 66 -10.97 -6.12 3.60
N LEU A 67 -10.03 -5.19 3.45
CA LEU A 67 -8.62 -5.40 3.78
C LEU A 67 -8.31 -5.37 5.28
N GLY A 68 -9.28 -4.98 6.12
CA GLY A 68 -9.08 -4.92 7.58
C GLY A 68 -8.52 -6.23 8.15
N SER A 69 -9.04 -7.37 7.72
CA SER A 69 -8.55 -8.67 8.20
C SER A 69 -7.12 -8.99 7.81
N VAL A 70 -6.64 -8.51 6.66
CA VAL A 70 -5.25 -8.67 6.22
C VAL A 70 -4.35 -7.76 7.05
N ALA A 71 -4.75 -6.49 7.24
CA ALA A 71 -4.01 -5.55 8.07
C ALA A 71 -3.92 -6.03 9.55
N ASP A 72 -5.02 -6.52 10.10
CA ASP A 72 -5.07 -7.08 11.46
C ASP A 72 -4.16 -8.32 11.58
N ALA A 73 -4.13 -9.19 10.57
CA ALA A 73 -3.23 -10.34 10.54
C ALA A 73 -1.76 -9.92 10.52
N ILE A 74 -1.41 -8.86 9.78
CA ILE A 74 -0.05 -8.30 9.79
C ILE A 74 0.30 -7.76 11.18
N VAL A 75 -0.59 -6.98 11.81
CA VAL A 75 -0.38 -6.46 13.18
C VAL A 75 -0.22 -7.60 14.19
N ALA A 76 -1.00 -8.67 14.06
CA ALA A 76 -0.89 -9.85 14.92
C ALA A 76 0.46 -10.57 14.75
N ALA A 77 0.97 -10.67 13.53
CA ALA A 77 2.28 -11.26 13.23
C ALA A 77 3.44 -10.33 13.61
N ARG A 78 3.22 -9.01 13.63
CA ARG A 78 4.20 -7.95 13.89
C ARG A 78 3.71 -6.99 14.99
N PRO A 79 3.72 -7.44 16.26
CA PRO A 79 3.26 -6.62 17.38
C PRO A 79 4.01 -5.29 17.46
N GLY A 80 3.27 -4.21 17.72
CA GLY A 80 3.79 -2.84 17.69
C GLY A 80 3.55 -2.11 16.38
N SER A 81 3.09 -2.83 15.34
CA SER A 81 2.58 -2.20 14.11
C SER A 81 1.30 -1.41 14.37
N ASP A 82 1.10 -0.35 13.61
CA ASP A 82 -0.12 0.47 13.65
C ASP A 82 -0.76 0.58 12.27
N ILE A 83 -2.06 0.88 12.23
CA ILE A 83 -2.84 0.95 11.00
C ILE A 83 -3.35 2.38 10.80
N ALA A 84 -3.00 2.97 9.66
CA ALA A 84 -3.64 4.15 9.11
C ALA A 84 -4.55 3.77 7.93
N THR A 85 -5.58 4.56 7.72
CA THR A 85 -6.46 4.42 6.55
C THR A 85 -6.23 5.60 5.63
N ASN A 86 -6.30 5.38 4.32
CA ASN A 86 -6.29 6.47 3.35
C ASN A 86 -7.68 7.14 3.32
N PRO A 87 -7.88 8.36 3.85
CA PRO A 87 -9.15 9.07 3.71
C PRO A 87 -9.36 9.55 2.27
N TYR A 88 -10.20 8.84 1.54
CA TYR A 88 -10.61 9.21 0.19
C TYR A 88 -12.06 8.80 -0.09
N PRO A 89 -12.70 9.29 -1.17
CA PRO A 89 -14.13 9.05 -1.41
C PRO A 89 -14.52 7.57 -1.62
N ALA A 90 -13.65 6.76 -2.25
CA ALA A 90 -13.93 5.38 -2.66
C ALA A 90 -15.26 5.25 -3.43
N LEU A 91 -15.52 6.11 -4.41
CA LEU A 91 -16.71 6.03 -5.26
C LEU A 91 -16.43 5.20 -6.52
N LEU A 92 -17.49 4.57 -7.04
CA LEU A 92 -17.49 4.00 -8.39
C LEU A 92 -17.94 4.97 -9.47
N ASP A 93 -18.74 5.95 -9.05
CA ASP A 93 -19.25 6.99 -9.92
C ASP A 93 -19.36 8.26 -9.07
N PRO A 94 -18.52 9.27 -9.31
CA PRO A 94 -17.51 9.35 -10.37
C PRO A 94 -16.17 8.71 -9.98
N TYR A 95 -15.70 7.72 -10.75
CA TYR A 95 -14.51 6.91 -10.41
C TYR A 95 -13.19 7.70 -10.51
N VAL A 96 -12.99 8.46 -11.59
CA VAL A 96 -11.71 9.14 -11.86
C VAL A 96 -11.39 10.17 -10.78
N GLU A 97 -12.38 10.92 -10.35
CA GLU A 97 -12.29 11.93 -9.30
C GLU A 97 -11.99 11.26 -7.95
N SER A 98 -12.68 10.16 -7.64
CA SER A 98 -12.40 9.37 -6.44
C SER A 98 -10.98 8.80 -6.44
N GLN A 99 -10.55 8.22 -7.54
CA GLN A 99 -9.20 7.65 -7.68
C GLN A 99 -8.13 8.74 -7.58
N THR A 100 -8.34 9.89 -8.25
CA THR A 100 -7.42 11.03 -8.21
C THR A 100 -7.23 11.55 -6.79
N ALA A 101 -8.33 11.72 -6.05
CA ALA A 101 -8.27 12.10 -4.64
C ALA A 101 -7.56 11.03 -3.79
N GLY A 102 -7.83 9.75 -4.06
CA GLY A 102 -7.19 8.62 -3.36
C GLY A 102 -5.68 8.54 -3.58
N VAL A 103 -5.21 8.75 -4.80
CA VAL A 103 -3.78 8.76 -5.14
C VAL A 103 -3.10 9.98 -4.54
N GLY A 104 -3.72 11.17 -4.62
CA GLY A 104 -3.18 12.38 -4.01
C GLY A 104 -2.99 12.22 -2.50
N ASN A 105 -4.06 11.79 -1.80
CA ASN A 105 -3.99 11.62 -0.35
C ASN A 105 -3.06 10.49 0.07
N LEU A 106 -3.00 9.38 -0.68
CA LEU A 106 -2.02 8.32 -0.42
C LEU A 106 -0.60 8.84 -0.59
N THR A 107 -0.34 9.58 -1.66
CA THR A 107 0.99 10.18 -1.92
C THR A 107 1.40 11.08 -0.77
N ASP A 108 0.50 11.93 -0.28
CA ASP A 108 0.76 12.80 0.87
C ASP A 108 1.08 11.99 2.14
N ILE A 109 0.28 10.95 2.45
CA ILE A 109 0.53 10.07 3.61
C ILE A 109 1.91 9.41 3.49
N VAL A 110 2.17 8.77 2.35
CA VAL A 110 3.39 8.00 2.09
C VAL A 110 4.61 8.89 2.16
N LEU A 111 4.62 10.01 1.44
CA LEU A 111 5.77 10.91 1.40
C LEU A 111 5.99 11.63 2.73
N ASN A 112 4.92 12.01 3.43
CA ASN A 112 5.04 12.62 4.75
C ASN A 112 5.62 11.64 5.77
N TYR A 113 5.15 10.39 5.81
CA TYR A 113 5.70 9.38 6.70
C TYR A 113 7.15 9.03 6.33
N GLN A 114 7.43 8.75 5.05
CA GLN A 114 8.75 8.37 4.55
C GLN A 114 9.82 9.45 4.80
N SER A 115 9.43 10.72 4.83
CA SER A 115 10.36 11.81 5.13
C SER A 115 10.97 11.76 6.55
N CYS A 116 10.32 11.03 7.47
CA CYS A 116 10.74 10.85 8.85
C CYS A 116 11.12 9.40 9.16
N CYS A 117 10.47 8.46 8.49
CA CYS A 117 10.58 7.02 8.70
C CYS A 117 10.89 6.38 7.33
N PRO A 118 12.14 6.51 6.86
CA PRO A 118 12.51 6.09 5.52
C PRO A 118 12.56 4.57 5.50
N ASP A 119 11.51 3.92 5.00
CA ASP A 119 11.55 2.65 4.27
C ASP A 119 10.14 2.11 4.00
N ILE A 120 9.93 1.62 2.78
CA ILE A 120 8.80 0.76 2.45
C ILE A 120 9.28 -0.67 2.64
N ALA A 121 8.56 -1.45 3.44
CA ALA A 121 8.83 -2.89 3.61
C ALA A 121 8.05 -3.70 2.57
N ALA A 122 6.76 -3.42 2.41
CA ALA A 122 5.88 -4.18 1.53
C ALA A 122 4.79 -3.32 0.89
N VAL A 123 4.39 -3.72 -0.31
CA VAL A 123 3.21 -3.23 -1.03
C VAL A 123 2.40 -4.43 -1.47
N VAL A 124 1.15 -4.51 -1.04
CA VAL A 124 0.20 -5.58 -1.38
C VAL A 124 -0.95 -4.97 -2.15
N LEU A 125 -1.26 -5.52 -3.33
CA LEU A 125 -2.37 -5.10 -4.19
C LEU A 125 -3.29 -6.29 -4.44
N MET A 126 -4.61 -6.10 -4.32
CA MET A 126 -5.60 -7.14 -4.60
C MET A 126 -6.65 -6.59 -5.57
N GLY A 127 -6.82 -7.27 -6.72
CA GLY A 127 -7.75 -6.84 -7.76
C GLY A 127 -7.39 -5.48 -8.36
N ASP A 128 -6.10 -5.20 -8.55
CA ASP A 128 -5.62 -3.93 -9.09
C ASP A 128 -6.11 -3.73 -10.55
N PRO A 129 -6.97 -2.73 -10.84
CA PRO A 129 -7.43 -2.47 -12.21
C PRO A 129 -6.31 -2.04 -13.15
N SER A 130 -5.13 -1.72 -12.61
CA SER A 130 -3.92 -1.41 -13.36
C SER A 130 -2.93 -2.56 -13.44
N PHE A 131 -3.34 -3.77 -13.03
CA PHE A 131 -2.54 -4.99 -13.10
C PHE A 131 -1.93 -5.16 -14.49
N GLN A 132 -0.69 -5.64 -14.50
CA GLN A 132 0.10 -5.89 -15.69
C GLN A 132 0.75 -7.25 -15.56
N LYS A 133 0.39 -8.18 -16.44
CA LYS A 133 0.91 -9.54 -16.43
C LYS A 133 2.41 -9.60 -16.77
N ASN A 134 3.06 -10.66 -16.28
CA ASN A 134 4.47 -11.01 -16.50
C ASN A 134 5.46 -10.09 -15.76
N LEU A 135 5.06 -9.53 -14.63
CA LEU A 135 5.94 -8.83 -13.71
C LEU A 135 6.34 -9.74 -12.56
N SER A 136 7.50 -9.48 -11.95
CA SER A 136 8.07 -10.34 -10.89
C SER A 136 7.22 -10.37 -9.62
N TRP A 137 6.37 -9.37 -9.42
CA TRP A 137 5.48 -9.24 -8.26
C TRP A 137 4.07 -9.79 -8.50
N ASP A 138 3.77 -10.36 -9.65
CA ASP A 138 2.43 -10.86 -9.97
C ASP A 138 2.11 -12.15 -9.21
N ARG A 139 0.84 -12.29 -8.80
CA ARG A 139 0.25 -13.52 -8.25
C ARG A 139 -1.12 -13.74 -8.87
N GLY A 140 -1.52 -15.01 -8.95
CA GLY A 140 -2.74 -15.44 -9.63
C GLY A 140 -2.47 -15.87 -11.07
N ASN A 141 -3.54 -16.01 -11.85
CA ASN A 141 -3.49 -16.58 -13.21
C ASN A 141 -4.12 -15.66 -14.29
N ALA A 142 -4.23 -14.36 -14.02
CA ALA A 142 -4.67 -13.37 -15.00
C ALA A 142 -3.84 -13.40 -16.29
N SER A 143 -4.52 -13.21 -17.43
CA SER A 143 -3.92 -13.37 -18.76
C SER A 143 -4.35 -12.31 -19.78
N ASN A 144 -5.35 -11.50 -19.46
CA ASN A 144 -5.85 -10.42 -20.29
C ASN A 144 -5.21 -9.07 -19.93
N VAL A 145 -5.60 -8.03 -20.66
CA VAL A 145 -5.26 -6.64 -20.33
C VAL A 145 -6.31 -6.14 -19.34
N SER A 146 -5.86 -5.53 -18.25
CA SER A 146 -6.70 -4.94 -17.22
C SER A 146 -7.49 -3.72 -17.71
N TYR A 147 -8.41 -3.21 -16.90
CA TYR A 147 -9.28 -2.10 -17.27
C TYR A 147 -8.54 -0.75 -17.36
N PHE A 148 -7.50 -0.55 -16.54
CA PHE A 148 -6.68 0.66 -16.46
C PHE A 148 -5.18 0.33 -16.48
N PRO A 149 -4.69 -0.34 -17.55
CA PRO A 149 -3.35 -0.91 -17.58
C PRO A 149 -2.28 0.17 -17.38
N ARG A 150 -1.29 -0.09 -16.51
CA ARG A 150 -0.13 0.81 -16.35
C ARG A 150 0.59 1.00 -17.69
N ILE A 151 0.80 2.25 -18.09
CA ILE A 151 1.51 2.55 -19.35
C ILE A 151 3.02 2.25 -19.20
N ASP A 152 3.57 2.53 -18.02
CA ASP A 152 4.98 2.37 -17.69
C ASP A 152 5.13 1.82 -16.27
N ASN A 153 6.03 0.84 -16.10
CA ASN A 153 6.37 0.25 -14.80
C ASN A 153 7.71 0.75 -14.25
N ALA A 154 8.42 1.64 -14.95
CA ALA A 154 9.73 2.15 -14.52
C ALA A 154 9.67 2.76 -13.11
N ALA A 155 8.59 3.46 -12.78
CA ALA A 155 8.37 4.03 -11.45
C ALA A 155 8.20 2.98 -10.33
N CYS A 156 7.82 1.75 -10.66
CA CYS A 156 7.68 0.65 -9.70
C CYS A 156 9.00 -0.08 -9.43
N LEU A 157 9.99 0.01 -10.34
CA LEU A 157 11.25 -0.73 -10.24
C LEU A 157 12.00 -0.54 -8.90
N PRO A 158 12.03 0.66 -8.29
CA PRO A 158 12.71 0.86 -7.00
C PRO A 158 12.08 0.09 -5.82
N VAL A 159 10.85 -0.41 -5.97
CA VAL A 159 10.13 -1.17 -4.93
C VAL A 159 9.63 -2.53 -5.45
N ALA A 160 10.10 -2.97 -6.61
CA ALA A 160 9.60 -4.16 -7.29
C ALA A 160 9.74 -5.45 -6.47
N ASP A 161 10.81 -5.57 -5.68
CA ASP A 161 11.10 -6.68 -4.77
C ASP A 161 10.30 -6.63 -3.46
N LYS A 162 9.56 -5.53 -3.26
CA LYS A 162 8.68 -5.27 -2.11
C LYS A 162 7.21 -5.33 -2.50
N MET A 163 6.89 -5.51 -3.78
CA MET A 163 5.53 -5.59 -4.29
C MET A 163 5.02 -7.02 -4.39
N ILE A 164 3.72 -7.20 -4.14
CA ILE A 164 2.93 -8.36 -4.55
C ILE A 164 1.57 -7.87 -5.06
N SER A 165 1.13 -8.35 -6.22
CA SER A 165 -0.14 -7.95 -6.84
C SER A 165 -0.94 -9.17 -7.29
N TYR A 166 -2.10 -9.38 -6.67
CA TYR A 166 -2.97 -10.52 -6.93
C TYR A 166 -4.02 -10.15 -7.99
N CYS A 167 -4.05 -10.93 -9.07
CA CYS A 167 -5.09 -10.86 -10.09
C CYS A 167 -5.34 -12.24 -10.69
N ASP A 168 -6.61 -12.66 -10.68
CA ASP A 168 -7.03 -13.93 -11.25
C ASP A 168 -7.70 -13.77 -12.61
N SER A 169 -7.58 -14.84 -13.40
CA SER A 169 -8.24 -14.95 -14.68
C SER A 169 -9.71 -14.64 -14.54
N ASN A 170 -10.22 -13.83 -15.46
CA ASN A 170 -11.59 -13.42 -15.58
C ASN A 170 -12.10 -12.54 -14.42
N ASP A 171 -11.24 -11.97 -13.60
CA ASP A 171 -11.60 -10.79 -12.80
C ASP A 171 -12.10 -9.64 -13.70
N TYR A 172 -13.23 -9.04 -13.34
CA TYR A 172 -13.85 -7.97 -14.15
C TYR A 172 -12.96 -6.74 -14.36
N PHE A 173 -12.14 -6.36 -13.37
CA PHE A 173 -11.33 -5.14 -13.39
C PHE A 173 -9.86 -5.39 -13.70
N CYS A 174 -9.22 -6.34 -13.02
CA CYS A 174 -7.78 -6.56 -13.18
C CYS A 174 -7.46 -7.50 -14.36
N ASP A 175 -8.44 -8.25 -14.87
CA ASP A 175 -8.28 -9.16 -16.01
C ASP A 175 -9.35 -8.95 -17.10
N ASN A 176 -10.17 -7.88 -17.03
CA ASN A 176 -11.21 -7.57 -18.01
C ASN A 176 -12.13 -8.77 -18.33
N GLY A 177 -12.48 -9.54 -17.30
CA GLY A 177 -13.31 -10.73 -17.39
C GLY A 177 -14.76 -10.43 -17.79
N THR A 178 -15.38 -11.37 -18.51
CA THR A 178 -16.70 -11.18 -19.12
C THR A 178 -17.71 -12.26 -18.76
N THR A 179 -17.33 -13.26 -17.95
CA THR A 179 -18.30 -14.27 -17.49
C THR A 179 -19.25 -13.69 -16.45
N ALA A 180 -20.30 -14.46 -16.12
CA ALA A 180 -21.26 -14.09 -15.10
C ALA A 180 -20.65 -13.89 -13.69
N ASP A 181 -19.53 -14.54 -13.38
CA ASP A 181 -18.86 -14.51 -12.08
C ASP A 181 -17.66 -13.55 -12.01
N ALA A 182 -17.36 -12.79 -13.08
CA ALA A 182 -16.20 -11.90 -13.13
C ALA A 182 -16.11 -10.90 -11.95
N LEU A 183 -17.24 -10.36 -11.51
CA LEU A 183 -17.31 -9.48 -10.34
C LEU A 183 -17.16 -10.25 -9.02
N ALA A 184 -17.65 -11.49 -8.97
CA ALA A 184 -17.53 -12.32 -7.77
C ALA A 184 -16.05 -12.69 -7.54
N ILE A 185 -15.32 -13.05 -8.61
CA ILE A 185 -13.87 -13.31 -8.56
C ILE A 185 -13.14 -12.14 -7.89
N HIS A 186 -13.44 -10.91 -8.31
CA HIS A 186 -12.84 -9.70 -7.75
C HIS A 186 -13.04 -9.52 -6.23
N GLN A 187 -14.14 -10.05 -5.70
CA GLN A 187 -14.48 -9.92 -4.28
C GLN A 187 -13.86 -11.02 -3.41
N THR A 188 -13.18 -12.00 -4.02
CA THR A 188 -12.66 -13.17 -3.29
C THR A 188 -11.20 -13.07 -2.87
N TYR A 189 -10.45 -12.04 -3.26
CA TYR A 189 -9.01 -12.00 -3.01
C TYR A 189 -8.61 -12.06 -1.55
N VAL A 190 -9.34 -11.41 -0.64
CA VAL A 190 -9.06 -11.52 0.80
C VAL A 190 -9.31 -12.94 1.30
N GLN A 191 -10.35 -13.62 0.80
CA GLN A 191 -10.60 -15.01 1.14
C GLN A 191 -9.53 -15.95 0.57
N ARG A 192 -9.06 -15.69 -0.65
CA ARG A 192 -8.15 -16.57 -1.39
C ARG A 192 -6.68 -16.38 -1.00
N TYR A 193 -6.27 -15.13 -0.81
CA TYR A 193 -4.88 -14.71 -0.64
C TYR A 193 -4.63 -13.88 0.62
N GLY A 194 -5.65 -13.62 1.46
CA GLY A 194 -5.49 -12.77 2.64
C GLY A 194 -4.40 -13.26 3.60
N THR A 195 -4.34 -14.57 3.85
CA THR A 195 -3.29 -15.18 4.67
C THR A 195 -1.91 -15.06 4.01
N GLU A 196 -1.78 -15.47 2.75
CA GLU A 196 -0.51 -15.37 1.99
C GLU A 196 0.01 -13.93 1.93
N ALA A 197 -0.88 -12.97 1.70
CA ALA A 197 -0.55 -11.55 1.64
C ALA A 197 -0.10 -10.99 3.00
N ALA A 198 -0.76 -11.40 4.09
CA ALA A 198 -0.36 -11.00 5.43
C ALA A 198 1.00 -11.60 5.81
N GLU A 199 1.24 -12.88 5.49
CA GLU A 199 2.52 -13.55 5.70
C GLU A 199 3.64 -12.88 4.90
N TYR A 200 3.43 -12.64 3.60
CA TYR A 200 4.37 -11.91 2.75
C TYR A 200 4.76 -10.55 3.33
N ALA A 201 3.76 -9.74 3.73
CA ALA A 201 4.01 -8.42 4.30
C ALA A 201 4.74 -8.52 5.64
N ALA A 202 4.33 -9.46 6.51
CA ALA A 202 4.99 -9.69 7.78
C ALA A 202 6.46 -10.10 7.57
N ASP A 203 6.77 -11.02 6.66
CA ASP A 203 8.14 -11.45 6.39
C ASP A 203 9.01 -10.28 5.89
N LYS A 204 8.49 -9.48 4.97
CA LYS A 204 9.16 -8.25 4.51
C LYS A 204 9.44 -7.26 5.65
N ILE A 205 8.51 -7.09 6.59
CA ILE A 205 8.71 -6.24 7.77
C ILE A 205 9.85 -6.78 8.66
N SER A 206 9.98 -8.10 8.84
CA SER A 206 11.11 -8.65 9.60
C SER A 206 12.46 -8.49 8.92
N GLU A 207 12.50 -8.53 7.59
CA GLU A 207 13.74 -8.33 6.82
C GLU A 207 14.30 -6.92 7.02
N CYS A 208 13.44 -5.92 7.28
CA CYS A 208 13.88 -4.55 7.56
C CYS A 208 14.46 -4.34 8.97
N SER A 209 14.45 -5.38 9.81
CA SER A 209 14.83 -5.30 11.23
C SER A 209 16.26 -5.77 11.51
N THR A 210 17.02 -6.17 10.48
CA THR A 210 18.28 -6.92 10.62
C THR A 210 19.55 -6.14 10.27
N ASP A 211 19.47 -4.81 10.10
CA ASP A 211 20.63 -3.94 9.85
C ASP A 211 21.04 -3.11 11.07
#